data_AF-A0AA40A9K4-F1
#
_entry.id   AF-A0AA40A9K4-F1
#
_cell.length_a   1.000
_cell.length_b   1.000
_cell.length_c   1.000
_cell.angle_alpha   90.00
_cell.angle_beta   90.00
_cell.angle_gamma   90.00
#
_symmetry.space_group_name_H-M   'P 1'
#
loop_
_entity.id
_entity.type
_entity.pdbx_description
1 polymer ?
#
loop_
_entity_poly.entity_id
_entity_poly.type
_entity_poly.pdbx_seq_one_letter_code
_entity_poly.pdbx_strand_id
1 'polypeptide(L)'
;MPSQPLEKGAYVDGFPSLAAFMASDWDKTAMIFKRFDRLAARNLLCLQSELAELEAQLDQYDREDQENLQTMQYLRNWKAYKERGETERMELMARLRSTMREYREALIFESTLAQIQQPDRKTLKAFRFNFFHGRPGDPQAFPMMGGHSATVYDDDNDLVALHSDEQPDRLTVFVRDNFGFLFQEKAPAGGSSVPLVGYASGQRIANFIAYLSTILAGLLLFGAILVLHKVKADGLKLGLIGLFTFLFAASTGLMTNAKRSEVFASTAAYAAVLVVFVSGDLGASGQVAHELATP
;
A
#
# COMPACT_ATOMS: atom_id res chain seq x y z
N MET A 1 -20.84 -14.50 47.14
CA MET A 1 -20.83 -13.37 46.18
C MET A 1 -21.43 -13.91 44.89
N PRO A 2 -22.65 -13.49 44.47
CA PRO A 2 -23.23 -14.01 43.24
C PRO A 2 -22.46 -13.45 42.04
N SER A 3 -21.97 -14.34 41.20
CA SER A 3 -21.36 -14.04 39.91
C SER A 3 -22.39 -13.36 39.01
N GLN A 4 -22.20 -12.06 38.75
CA GLN A 4 -22.97 -11.36 37.74
C GLN A 4 -22.70 -11.96 36.35
N PRO A 5 -23.72 -12.13 35.49
CA PRO A 5 -23.51 -12.62 34.14
C PRO A 5 -22.77 -11.56 33.32
N LEU A 6 -21.65 -11.96 32.69
CA LEU A 6 -20.91 -11.12 31.75
C LEU A 6 -21.82 -10.73 30.58
N GLU A 7 -22.03 -9.42 30.38
CA GLU A 7 -22.70 -8.89 29.19
C GLU A 7 -22.00 -9.41 27.92
N LYS A 8 -22.79 -9.95 26.99
CA LYS A 8 -22.33 -10.28 25.64
C LYS A 8 -21.86 -9.01 24.94
N GLY A 9 -20.55 -8.77 24.89
CA GLY A 9 -19.96 -7.75 24.00
C GLY A 9 -18.63 -7.14 24.43
N ALA A 10 -18.25 -7.22 25.71
CA ALA A 10 -17.01 -6.61 26.18
C ALA A 10 -15.85 -7.61 26.16
N TYR A 11 -14.89 -7.41 25.26
CA TYR A 11 -13.60 -8.12 25.31
C TYR A 11 -12.75 -7.58 26.48
N VAL A 12 -12.07 -8.49 27.17
CA VAL A 12 -11.10 -8.13 28.22
C VAL A 12 -9.89 -7.45 27.60
N ASP A 13 -9.35 -6.44 28.28
CA ASP A 13 -8.13 -5.74 27.88
C ASP A 13 -6.96 -6.71 27.70
N GLY A 14 -6.28 -6.63 26.55
CA GLY A 14 -5.21 -7.55 26.20
C GLY A 14 -5.24 -7.94 24.72
N PHE A 15 -4.71 -9.13 24.42
CA PHE A 15 -4.82 -9.74 23.09
C PHE A 15 -6.27 -9.85 22.58
N PRO A 16 -7.29 -10.22 23.40
CA PRO A 16 -8.66 -10.35 22.91
C PRO A 16 -9.25 -9.03 22.41
N SER A 17 -9.10 -7.94 23.17
CA SER A 17 -9.62 -6.62 22.75
C SER A 17 -8.84 -6.05 21.57
N LEU A 18 -7.51 -6.21 21.55
CA LEU A 18 -6.67 -5.77 20.43
C LEU A 18 -7.01 -6.54 19.14
N ALA A 19 -7.15 -7.87 19.21
CA ALA A 19 -7.52 -8.69 18.06
C ALA A 19 -8.93 -8.36 17.56
N ALA A 20 -9.89 -8.17 18.47
CA ALA A 20 -11.25 -7.78 18.10
C ALA A 20 -11.31 -6.41 17.42
N PHE A 21 -10.47 -5.47 17.85
CA PHE A 21 -10.32 -4.17 17.21
C PHE A 21 -9.68 -4.26 15.83
N MET A 22 -8.58 -5.00 15.69
CA MET A 22 -7.93 -5.19 14.39
C MET A 22 -8.86 -5.90 13.40
N ALA A 23 -9.69 -6.84 13.87
CA ALA A 23 -10.66 -7.56 13.05
C ALA A 23 -11.94 -6.76 12.74
N SER A 24 -12.29 -5.76 13.54
CA SER A 24 -13.47 -4.91 13.30
C SER A 24 -13.18 -3.76 12.32
N ASP A 25 -11.91 -3.48 12.05
CA ASP A 25 -11.51 -2.53 11.03
C ASP A 25 -11.82 -3.08 9.62
N TRP A 26 -12.81 -2.49 8.97
CA TRP A 26 -13.22 -2.87 7.62
C TRP A 26 -12.13 -2.64 6.58
N ASP A 27 -11.41 -1.51 6.69
CA ASP A 27 -10.33 -1.14 5.76
C ASP A 27 -9.03 -1.92 6.07
N LYS A 28 -9.00 -2.70 7.18
CA LYS A 28 -7.88 -3.50 7.68
C LYS A 28 -6.57 -2.73 7.86
N THR A 29 -6.63 -1.41 7.89
CA THR A 29 -5.50 -0.50 8.14
C THR A 29 -4.91 -0.66 9.54
N ALA A 30 -5.71 -1.17 10.49
CA ALA A 30 -5.32 -1.50 11.84
C ALA A 30 -4.57 -2.84 11.95
N MET A 31 -4.46 -3.62 10.86
CA MET A 31 -3.70 -4.89 10.83
C MET A 31 -2.18 -4.66 10.79
N ILE A 32 -1.68 -4.01 11.85
CA ILE A 32 -0.28 -3.63 12.02
C ILE A 32 0.43 -4.68 12.87
N PHE A 33 1.56 -5.17 12.37
CA PHE A 33 2.38 -6.17 13.05
C PHE A 33 3.85 -5.77 13.02
N LYS A 34 4.63 -6.34 13.95
CA LYS A 34 6.09 -6.19 13.97
C LYS A 34 6.72 -7.14 12.96
N ARG A 35 7.64 -6.62 12.15
CA ARG A 35 8.36 -7.39 11.12
C ARG A 35 9.52 -8.19 11.72
N PHE A 36 10.09 -7.69 12.83
CA PHE A 36 11.21 -8.28 13.54
C PHE A 36 12.51 -8.28 12.73
N ASP A 37 12.80 -7.19 12.02
CA ASP A 37 13.95 -7.03 11.10
C ASP A 37 15.27 -7.48 11.68
N ARG A 38 15.55 -7.07 12.92
CA ARG A 38 16.80 -7.43 13.60
C ARG A 38 16.90 -8.94 13.85
N LEU A 39 15.79 -9.59 14.22
CA LEU A 39 15.77 -11.03 14.47
C LEU A 39 15.82 -11.81 13.16
N ALA A 40 15.09 -11.36 12.14
CA ALA A 40 15.14 -11.91 10.79
C ALA A 40 16.56 -11.86 10.21
N ALA A 41 17.21 -10.69 10.25
CA ALA A 41 18.59 -10.55 9.80
C ALA A 41 19.55 -11.46 10.58
N ARG A 42 19.37 -11.56 11.91
CA ARG A 42 20.17 -12.48 12.73
C ARG A 42 19.97 -13.93 12.31
N ASN A 43 18.74 -14.35 12.03
CA ASN A 43 18.43 -15.71 11.58
C ASN A 43 19.11 -16.00 10.22
N LEU A 44 18.98 -15.09 9.26
CA LEU A 44 19.63 -15.22 7.95
C LEU A 44 21.16 -15.32 8.06
N LEU A 45 21.77 -14.49 8.90
CA LEU A 45 23.23 -14.53 9.13
C LEU A 45 23.67 -15.86 9.77
N CYS A 46 22.91 -16.40 10.71
CA CYS A 46 23.18 -17.71 11.30
C CYS A 46 23.10 -18.82 10.25
N LEU A 47 22.03 -18.85 9.45
CA LEU A 47 21.83 -19.85 8.39
C LEU A 47 22.93 -19.76 7.31
N GLN A 48 23.30 -18.55 6.91
CA GLN A 48 24.40 -18.32 5.97
C GLN A 48 25.74 -18.84 6.52
N SER A 49 26.00 -18.60 7.81
CA SER A 49 27.23 -19.09 8.45
C SER A 49 27.24 -20.61 8.56
N GLU A 50 26.11 -21.23 8.91
CA GLU A 50 25.99 -22.69 8.93
C GLU A 50 26.23 -23.30 7.54
N LEU A 51 25.67 -22.70 6.48
CA LEU A 51 25.92 -23.16 5.11
C LEU A 51 27.40 -23.06 4.71
N ALA A 52 28.09 -21.99 5.11
CA ALA A 52 29.53 -21.84 4.84
C ALA A 52 30.37 -22.91 5.55
N GLU A 53 30.00 -23.29 6.78
CA GLU A 53 30.67 -24.39 7.50
C GLU A 53 30.42 -25.75 6.82
N LEU A 54 29.20 -26.00 6.36
CA LEU A 54 28.86 -27.24 5.64
C LEU A 54 29.57 -27.31 4.28
N GLU A 55 29.67 -26.20 3.57
CA GLU A 55 30.43 -26.07 2.31
C GLU A 55 31.92 -26.36 2.55
N ALA A 56 32.54 -25.76 3.56
CA ALA A 56 33.94 -25.99 3.88
C ALA A 56 34.25 -27.47 4.22
N GLN A 57 33.33 -28.17 4.90
CA GLN A 57 33.45 -29.59 5.19
C GLN A 57 33.34 -30.45 3.93
N LEU A 58 32.42 -30.13 3.02
CA LEU A 58 32.30 -30.82 1.73
C LEU A 58 33.55 -30.60 0.86
N ASP A 59 34.05 -29.37 0.79
CA ASP A 59 35.27 -29.02 0.07
C ASP A 59 36.50 -29.77 0.63
N GLN A 60 36.53 -30.03 1.93
CA GLN A 60 37.58 -30.86 2.52
C GLN A 60 37.50 -32.30 2.01
N TYR A 61 36.32 -32.91 2.05
CA TYR A 61 36.12 -34.26 1.51
C TYR A 61 36.43 -34.36 0.02
N ASP A 62 36.09 -33.31 -0.75
CA ASP A 62 36.39 -33.24 -2.17
C ASP A 62 37.90 -33.16 -2.44
N ARG A 63 38.66 -32.43 -1.60
CA ARG A 63 40.12 -32.39 -1.66
C ARG A 63 40.76 -33.75 -1.34
N GLU A 64 40.29 -34.43 -0.30
CA GLU A 64 40.77 -35.78 0.07
C GLU A 64 40.55 -36.79 -1.08
N ASP A 65 39.42 -36.68 -1.78
CA ASP A 65 39.08 -37.56 -2.90
C ASP A 65 39.88 -37.27 -4.17
N GLN A 66 40.46 -36.08 -4.31
CA GLN A 66 41.32 -35.72 -5.44
C GLN A 66 42.69 -36.40 -5.37
N GLU A 67 43.13 -36.88 -4.20
CA GLU A 67 44.47 -37.44 -4.02
C GLU A 67 44.67 -38.78 -4.74
N ASN A 68 43.61 -39.58 -4.93
CA ASN A 68 43.69 -40.89 -5.58
C ASN A 68 42.86 -40.99 -6.87
N LEU A 69 43.44 -41.59 -7.91
CA LEU A 69 42.81 -41.75 -9.23
C LEU A 69 41.52 -42.60 -9.18
N GLN A 70 41.43 -43.53 -8.21
CA GLN A 70 40.25 -44.36 -7.98
C GLN A 70 39.15 -43.59 -7.23
N THR A 71 39.52 -42.75 -6.25
CA THR A 71 38.56 -41.95 -5.47
C THR A 71 37.99 -40.78 -6.27
N MET A 72 38.72 -40.28 -7.28
CA MET A 72 38.20 -39.29 -8.22
C MET A 72 36.91 -39.73 -8.94
N GLN A 73 36.65 -41.04 -9.06
CA GLN A 73 35.39 -41.51 -9.64
C GLN A 73 34.17 -41.15 -8.77
N TYR A 74 34.35 -41.03 -7.46
CA TYR A 74 33.29 -40.64 -6.52
C TYR A 74 32.83 -39.20 -6.71
N LEU A 75 33.73 -38.29 -7.10
CA LEU A 75 33.41 -36.89 -7.41
C LEU A 75 32.59 -36.72 -8.69
N ARG A 76 32.70 -37.68 -9.62
CA ARG A 76 32.17 -37.56 -10.98
C ARG A 76 30.94 -38.41 -11.24
N ASN A 77 30.75 -39.48 -10.46
CA ASN A 77 29.70 -40.46 -10.69
C ASN A 77 28.86 -40.69 -9.43
N TRP A 78 27.58 -40.30 -9.50
CA TRP A 78 26.61 -40.48 -8.42
C TRP A 78 26.47 -41.94 -7.97
N LYS A 79 26.54 -42.91 -8.91
CA LYS A 79 26.44 -44.32 -8.56
C LYS A 79 27.62 -44.75 -7.68
N ALA A 80 28.84 -44.38 -8.08
CA ALA A 80 30.05 -44.64 -7.30
C ALA A 80 30.03 -43.91 -5.95
N TYR A 81 29.59 -42.65 -5.93
CA TYR A 81 29.42 -41.86 -4.71
C TYR A 81 28.49 -42.53 -3.69
N LYS A 82 27.35 -43.05 -4.17
CA LYS A 82 26.36 -43.73 -3.33
C LYS A 82 26.85 -45.10 -2.86
N GLU A 83 27.55 -45.84 -3.71
CA GLU A 83 28.10 -47.17 -3.41
C GLU A 83 29.21 -47.12 -2.34
N ARG A 84 29.92 -45.99 -2.22
CA ARG A 84 30.93 -45.76 -1.17
C ARG A 84 30.35 -45.86 0.25
N GLY A 85 29.07 -45.53 0.43
CA GLY A 85 28.34 -45.82 1.67
C GLY A 85 28.80 -45.05 2.91
N GLU A 86 29.53 -43.94 2.77
CA GLU A 86 29.95 -43.11 3.90
C GLU A 86 28.76 -42.35 4.50
N THR A 87 28.32 -42.84 5.67
CA THR A 87 27.15 -42.31 6.38
C THR A 87 27.32 -40.83 6.74
N GLU A 88 28.52 -40.43 7.17
CA GLU A 88 28.82 -39.03 7.56
C GLU A 88 28.66 -38.05 6.39
N ARG A 89 29.17 -38.37 5.19
CA ARG A 89 29.01 -37.52 4.00
C ARG A 89 27.56 -37.44 3.52
N MET A 90 26.83 -38.54 3.63
CA MET A 90 25.40 -38.57 3.29
C MET A 90 24.56 -37.75 4.26
N GLU A 91 24.88 -37.80 5.56
CA GLU A 91 24.27 -36.96 6.60
C GLU A 91 24.62 -35.48 6.40
N LEU A 92 25.87 -35.17 6.08
CA LEU A 92 26.31 -33.80 5.78
C LEU A 92 25.56 -33.21 4.58
N MET A 93 25.44 -33.99 3.50
CA MET A 93 24.67 -33.60 2.30
C MET A 93 23.17 -33.45 2.61
N ALA A 94 22.61 -34.29 3.49
CA ALA A 94 21.22 -34.17 3.93
C ALA A 94 21.00 -32.89 4.75
N ARG A 95 21.91 -32.57 5.67
CA ARG A 95 21.90 -31.33 6.45
C ARG A 95 22.01 -30.11 5.55
N LEU A 96 22.98 -30.09 4.63
CA LEU A 96 23.13 -29.03 3.63
C LEU A 96 21.81 -28.77 2.88
N ARG A 97 21.15 -29.84 2.40
CA ARG A 97 19.88 -29.70 1.68
C ARG A 97 18.77 -29.09 2.55
N SER A 98 18.68 -29.47 3.83
CA SER A 98 17.69 -28.89 4.75
C SER A 98 17.99 -27.43 5.04
N THR A 99 19.21 -27.11 5.50
CA THR A 99 19.63 -25.75 5.84
C THR A 99 19.55 -24.82 4.62
N MET A 100 19.90 -25.31 3.43
CA MET A 100 19.82 -24.51 2.20
C MET A 100 18.39 -24.19 1.81
N ARG A 101 17.46 -25.13 2.02
CA ARG A 101 16.03 -24.88 1.82
C ARG A 101 15.53 -23.83 2.82
N GLU A 102 15.82 -24.01 4.11
CA GLU A 102 15.41 -23.08 5.16
C GLU A 102 15.94 -21.66 4.92
N TYR A 103 17.22 -21.53 4.53
CA TYR A 103 17.82 -20.24 4.17
C TYR A 103 17.13 -19.58 2.98
N ARG A 104 16.88 -20.32 1.90
CA ARG A 104 16.25 -19.78 0.69
C ARG A 104 14.79 -19.40 0.94
N GLU A 105 14.06 -20.22 1.66
CA GLU A 105 12.68 -19.91 2.07
C GLU A 105 12.64 -18.64 2.93
N ALA A 106 13.49 -18.55 3.96
CA ALA A 106 13.60 -17.36 4.80
C ALA A 106 13.94 -16.10 3.97
N LEU A 107 14.87 -16.18 3.03
CA LEU A 107 15.23 -15.08 2.13
C LEU A 107 14.05 -14.59 1.29
N ILE A 108 13.27 -15.51 0.73
CA ILE A 108 12.09 -15.16 -0.07
C ILE A 108 11.02 -14.51 0.81
N PHE A 109 10.78 -15.05 2.01
CA PHE A 109 9.84 -14.46 2.96
C PHE A 109 10.26 -13.04 3.37
N GLU A 110 11.53 -12.83 3.72
CA GLU A 110 12.03 -11.51 4.08
C GLU A 110 11.98 -10.52 2.91
N SER A 111 12.31 -10.96 1.69
CA SER A 111 12.15 -10.16 0.48
C SER A 111 10.69 -9.75 0.25
N THR A 112 9.75 -10.66 0.50
CA THR A 112 8.32 -10.39 0.38
C THR A 112 7.84 -9.42 1.45
N LEU A 113 8.25 -9.61 2.71
CA LEU A 113 7.93 -8.72 3.83
C LEU A 113 8.52 -7.31 3.63
N ALA A 114 9.69 -7.20 2.99
CA ALA A 114 10.31 -5.92 2.67
C ALA A 114 9.53 -5.12 1.61
N GLN A 115 8.71 -5.78 0.78
CA GLN A 115 7.85 -5.12 -0.22
C GLN A 115 6.53 -4.63 0.36
N ILE A 116 6.12 -5.14 1.52
CA ILE A 116 4.88 -4.70 2.17
C ILE A 116 5.09 -3.29 2.73
N GLN A 117 4.10 -2.42 2.54
CA GLN A 117 4.20 -1.03 2.95
C GLN A 117 4.19 -0.89 4.48
N GLN A 118 4.88 0.14 4.94
CA GLN A 118 4.80 0.59 6.33
C GLN A 118 3.44 1.23 6.62
N PRO A 119 2.93 1.16 7.86
CA PRO A 119 1.69 1.82 8.23
C PRO A 119 1.79 3.33 8.08
N ASP A 120 0.71 3.98 7.64
CA ASP A 120 0.61 5.44 7.61
C ASP A 120 0.85 6.03 9.01
N ARG A 121 1.65 7.10 9.09
CA ARG A 121 2.08 7.69 10.38
C ARG A 121 0.89 8.21 11.19
N LYS A 122 -0.16 8.70 10.53
CA LYS A 122 -1.39 9.14 11.21
C LYS A 122 -2.11 7.93 11.81
N THR A 123 -2.20 6.82 11.08
CA THR A 123 -2.81 5.55 11.54
C THR A 123 -2.04 4.96 12.70
N LEU A 124 -0.72 4.88 12.58
CA LEU A 124 0.13 4.37 13.64
C LEU A 124 0.02 5.21 14.92
N LYS A 125 -0.04 6.54 14.79
CA LYS A 125 -0.22 7.43 15.95
C LYS A 125 -1.58 7.22 16.62
N ALA A 126 -2.65 7.10 15.83
CA ALA A 126 -4.00 6.84 16.35
C ALA A 126 -4.09 5.46 17.03
N PHE A 127 -3.50 4.44 16.42
CA PHE A 127 -3.38 3.09 16.97
C PHE A 127 -2.65 3.10 18.33
N ARG A 128 -1.48 3.74 18.39
CA ARG A 128 -0.68 3.82 19.61
C ARG A 128 -1.38 4.58 20.73
N PHE A 129 -2.02 5.70 20.41
CA PHE A 129 -2.61 6.61 21.38
C PHE A 129 -3.96 6.13 21.92
N ASN A 130 -4.80 5.51 21.09
CA ASN A 130 -6.14 5.12 21.51
C ASN A 130 -6.21 3.67 22.03
N PHE A 131 -5.29 2.82 21.59
CA PHE A 131 -5.38 1.38 21.82
C PHE A 131 -4.13 0.85 22.55
N PHE A 132 -2.92 1.11 22.05
CA PHE A 132 -1.73 0.43 22.59
C PHE A 132 -1.26 0.96 23.96
N HIS A 133 -1.05 2.27 24.09
CA HIS A 133 -0.53 2.91 25.32
C HIS A 133 -1.61 3.24 26.35
N GLY A 134 -2.85 2.80 26.11
CA GLY A 134 -3.97 3.17 26.96
C GLY A 134 -4.42 4.63 26.75
N ARG A 135 -5.57 4.97 27.33
CA ARG A 135 -6.19 6.28 27.13
C ARG A 135 -5.38 7.38 27.82
N PRO A 136 -4.97 8.43 27.10
CA PRO A 136 -4.27 9.55 27.71
C PRO A 136 -5.22 10.27 28.67
N GLY A 137 -4.77 10.39 29.92
CA GLY A 137 -5.54 11.03 31.00
C GLY A 137 -6.34 10.08 31.88
N ASP A 138 -6.31 8.77 31.62
CA ASP A 138 -6.89 7.76 32.52
C ASP A 138 -5.79 7.09 33.37
N PRO A 139 -5.71 7.38 34.68
CA PRO A 139 -4.71 6.79 35.58
C PRO A 139 -4.83 5.27 35.74
N GLN A 140 -5.94 4.67 35.29
CA GLN A 140 -6.16 3.22 35.32
C GLN A 140 -5.94 2.53 33.97
N ALA A 141 -5.52 3.25 32.93
CA ALA A 141 -5.30 2.66 31.63
C ALA A 141 -4.17 1.62 31.69
N PHE A 142 -4.53 0.36 31.56
CA PHE A 142 -3.58 -0.75 31.46
C PHE A 142 -3.12 -0.88 30.00
N PRO A 143 -1.82 -0.97 29.70
CA PRO A 143 -1.36 -1.17 28.33
C PRO A 143 -1.88 -2.50 27.78
N MET A 144 -2.34 -2.52 26.53
CA MET A 144 -2.94 -3.73 25.94
C MET A 144 -1.96 -4.89 25.79
N MET A 145 -0.67 -4.61 25.75
CA MET A 145 0.37 -5.63 25.86
C MET A 145 1.33 -5.30 26.99
N GLY A 146 1.67 -6.32 27.77
CA GLY A 146 2.63 -6.24 28.87
C GLY A 146 3.92 -7.01 28.60
N GLY A 147 4.81 -7.03 29.59
CA GLY A 147 6.08 -7.75 29.53
C GLY A 147 6.99 -7.27 28.39
N HIS A 148 7.65 -8.20 27.71
CA HIS A 148 8.53 -7.89 26.56
C HIS A 148 7.76 -7.44 25.31
N SER A 149 6.43 -7.59 25.30
CA SER A 149 5.59 -7.13 24.19
C SER A 149 5.18 -5.66 24.34
N ALA A 150 5.41 -5.04 25.50
CA ALA A 150 4.99 -3.67 25.78
C ALA A 150 5.62 -2.62 24.84
N THR A 151 6.76 -2.93 24.23
CA THR A 151 7.51 -2.01 23.34
C THR A 151 7.51 -2.45 21.88
N VAL A 152 6.74 -3.50 21.52
CA VAL A 152 6.74 -4.10 20.17
C VAL A 152 6.40 -3.08 19.09
N TYR A 153 5.49 -2.16 19.42
CA TYR A 153 5.02 -1.14 18.50
C TYR A 153 5.73 0.20 18.63
N ASP A 154 6.87 0.33 19.34
CA ASP A 154 7.53 1.63 19.54
C ASP A 154 8.37 2.09 18.34
N ASP A 155 8.91 1.14 17.57
CA ASP A 155 9.74 1.41 16.40
C ASP A 155 8.89 1.49 15.13
N ASP A 156 8.75 2.68 14.55
CA ASP A 156 7.98 2.92 13.31
C ASP A 156 8.54 2.14 12.12
N ASN A 157 9.85 1.87 12.09
CA ASN A 157 10.52 1.33 10.91
C ASN A 157 10.42 -0.20 10.80
N ASP A 158 10.15 -0.87 11.91
CA ASP A 158 10.07 -2.33 12.05
C ASP A 158 8.59 -2.80 12.15
N LEU A 159 7.69 -2.07 11.50
CA LEU A 159 6.26 -2.36 11.44
C LEU A 159 5.78 -2.53 10.01
N VAL A 160 4.80 -3.41 9.84
CA VAL A 160 4.16 -3.71 8.57
C VAL A 160 2.65 -3.65 8.71
N ALA A 161 1.97 -3.09 7.70
CA ALA A 161 0.51 -3.14 7.59
C ALA A 161 0.13 -4.21 6.56
N LEU A 162 -0.60 -5.26 6.98
CA LEU A 162 -0.99 -6.34 6.07
C LEU A 162 -1.94 -5.89 4.96
N HIS A 163 -2.65 -4.78 5.19
CA HIS A 163 -3.40 -4.08 4.17
C HIS A 163 -3.02 -2.60 4.21
N SER A 164 -2.35 -2.15 3.16
CA SER A 164 -2.19 -0.74 2.84
C SER A 164 -3.05 -0.45 1.62
N ASP A 165 -4.02 0.45 1.72
CA ASP A 165 -4.71 0.98 0.55
C ASP A 165 -3.67 1.56 -0.44
N GLU A 166 -3.97 1.47 -1.74
CA GLU A 166 -3.26 2.25 -2.75
C GLU A 166 -3.20 3.72 -2.29
N GLN A 167 -2.03 4.35 -2.45
CA GLN A 167 -1.76 5.70 -1.94
C GLN A 167 -2.96 6.60 -2.19
N PRO A 168 -3.59 7.15 -1.14
CA PRO A 168 -4.80 7.94 -1.30
C PRO A 168 -4.49 9.12 -2.24
N ASP A 169 -5.29 9.27 -3.29
CA ASP A 169 -5.14 10.36 -4.27
C ASP A 169 -4.98 11.71 -3.56
N ARG A 170 -4.30 12.66 -4.21
CA ARG A 170 -4.03 13.99 -3.63
C ARG A 170 -5.29 14.68 -3.10
N LEU A 171 -6.43 14.43 -3.74
CA LEU A 171 -7.72 14.94 -3.30
C LEU A 171 -8.27 14.19 -2.08
N THR A 172 -8.01 12.89 -1.98
CA THR A 172 -8.31 12.09 -0.79
C THR A 172 -7.61 12.64 0.44
N VAL A 173 -6.33 13.03 0.30
CA VAL A 173 -5.60 13.72 1.38
C VAL A 173 -6.23 15.08 1.70
N PHE A 174 -6.53 15.89 0.68
CA PHE A 174 -7.14 17.21 0.87
C PHE A 174 -8.53 17.16 1.52
N VAL A 175 -9.41 16.25 1.07
CA VAL A 175 -10.75 16.07 1.62
C VAL A 175 -10.69 15.48 3.02
N ARG A 176 -9.77 14.55 3.28
CA ARG A 176 -9.55 14.00 4.63
C ARG A 176 -9.09 15.09 5.60
N ASP A 177 -8.18 15.96 5.19
CA ASP A 177 -7.62 17.00 6.06
C ASP A 177 -8.57 18.20 6.25
N ASN A 178 -9.43 18.54 5.28
CA ASN A 178 -10.36 19.68 5.38
C ASN A 178 -11.80 19.30 5.74
N PHE A 179 -12.26 18.11 5.38
CA PHE A 179 -13.65 17.66 5.53
C PHE A 179 -13.79 16.39 6.38
N GLY A 180 -12.73 15.94 7.08
CA GLY A 180 -12.76 14.75 7.92
C GLY A 180 -13.89 14.73 8.98
N PHE A 181 -14.40 15.90 9.37
CA PHE A 181 -15.53 16.02 10.30
C PHE A 181 -16.87 15.51 9.73
N LEU A 182 -17.07 15.54 8.40
CA LEU A 182 -18.31 15.10 7.74
C LEU A 182 -18.43 13.57 7.65
N PHE A 183 -17.31 12.87 7.81
CA PHE A 183 -17.20 11.43 7.55
C PHE A 183 -16.89 10.62 8.81
N GLN A 184 -17.06 11.19 10.01
CA GLN A 184 -16.96 10.45 11.26
C GLN A 184 -18.09 9.42 11.36
N GLU A 185 -17.72 8.15 11.33
CA GLU A 185 -18.66 7.06 11.58
C GLU A 185 -18.89 6.92 13.10
N LYS A 186 -20.17 6.83 13.49
CA LYS A 186 -20.54 6.50 14.88
C LYS A 186 -20.28 5.01 15.11
N ALA A 187 -19.62 4.71 16.22
CA ALA A 187 -19.31 3.35 16.67
C ALA A 187 -20.57 2.44 16.65
N PRO A 188 -20.45 1.17 16.25
CA PRO A 188 -21.53 0.21 16.44
C PRO A 188 -21.83 0.08 17.94
N ALA A 189 -23.11 0.20 18.29
CA ALA A 189 -23.59 0.07 19.66
C ALA A 189 -23.32 -1.36 20.17
N GLY A 190 -22.30 -1.51 21.01
CA GLY A 190 -21.93 -2.81 21.59
C GLY A 190 -20.44 -2.97 21.90
N GLY A 191 -19.57 -2.13 21.35
CA GLY A 191 -18.19 -1.97 21.85
C GLY A 191 -18.18 -1.06 23.07
N SER A 192 -17.25 -1.29 24.00
CA SER A 192 -16.97 -0.41 25.14
C SER A 192 -17.07 1.07 24.77
N SER A 193 -17.50 1.91 25.74
CA SER A 193 -17.69 3.36 25.64
C SER A 193 -16.42 4.11 25.18
N VAL A 194 -16.10 3.96 23.90
CA VAL A 194 -14.96 4.52 23.21
C VAL A 194 -15.56 5.30 22.04
N PRO A 195 -15.30 6.61 21.92
CA PRO A 195 -15.49 7.28 20.65
C PRO A 195 -14.49 6.64 19.70
N LEU A 196 -14.98 5.77 18.80
CA LEU A 196 -14.24 5.28 17.64
C LEU A 196 -13.63 6.53 17.00
N VAL A 197 -12.34 6.76 17.18
CA VAL A 197 -11.66 7.89 16.54
C VAL A 197 -11.79 7.59 15.07
N GLY A 198 -12.73 8.31 14.45
CA GLY A 198 -13.23 8.03 13.12
C GLY A 198 -12.09 8.06 12.13
N TYR A 199 -11.57 6.87 11.84
CA TYR A 199 -11.06 6.59 10.52
C TYR A 199 -12.27 6.71 9.60
N ALA A 200 -12.45 7.93 9.10
CA ALA A 200 -13.48 8.25 8.14
C ALA A 200 -13.40 7.24 7.00
N SER A 201 -14.46 6.46 6.84
CA SER A 201 -14.50 5.29 5.96
C SER A 201 -13.85 5.61 4.61
N GLY A 202 -12.75 4.95 4.27
CA GLY A 202 -12.02 5.20 3.03
C GLY A 202 -12.94 5.07 1.82
N GLN A 203 -13.90 4.15 1.89
CA GLN A 203 -14.90 3.92 0.84
C GLN A 203 -15.85 5.10 0.58
N ARG A 204 -16.36 5.79 1.63
CA ARG A 204 -17.25 6.95 1.41
C ARG A 204 -16.48 8.15 0.88
N ILE A 205 -15.23 8.31 1.32
CA ILE A 205 -14.33 9.34 0.81
C ILE A 205 -14.03 9.05 -0.66
N ALA A 206 -13.63 7.82 -1.01
CA ALA A 206 -13.37 7.41 -2.38
C ALA A 206 -14.59 7.62 -3.30
N ASN A 207 -15.78 7.21 -2.85
CA ASN A 207 -17.02 7.44 -3.60
C ASN A 207 -17.33 8.95 -3.75
N PHE A 208 -17.21 9.74 -2.68
CA PHE A 208 -17.43 11.19 -2.73
C PHE A 208 -16.49 11.87 -3.72
N ILE A 209 -15.22 11.45 -3.74
CA ILE A 209 -14.19 11.96 -4.63
C ILE A 209 -14.47 11.58 -6.08
N ALA A 210 -14.85 10.33 -6.33
CA ALA A 210 -15.25 9.87 -7.64
C ALA A 210 -16.44 10.67 -8.18
N TYR A 211 -17.46 10.93 -7.35
CA TYR A 211 -18.60 11.77 -7.73
C TYR A 211 -18.18 13.22 -7.98
N LEU A 212 -17.40 13.83 -7.08
CA LEU A 212 -16.93 15.22 -7.23
C LEU A 212 -16.09 15.40 -8.50
N SER A 213 -15.16 14.48 -8.76
CA SER A 213 -14.32 14.49 -9.96
C SER A 213 -15.15 14.30 -11.23
N THR A 214 -16.13 13.40 -11.22
CA THR A 214 -17.04 13.18 -12.37
C THR A 214 -17.91 14.40 -12.64
N ILE A 215 -18.46 15.02 -11.59
CA ILE A 215 -19.26 16.25 -11.71
C ILE A 215 -18.41 17.40 -12.23
N LEU A 216 -17.19 17.59 -11.71
CA LEU A 216 -16.32 18.67 -12.16
C LEU A 216 -15.85 18.47 -13.60
N ALA A 217 -15.52 17.25 -14.00
CA ALA A 217 -15.20 16.92 -15.39
C ALA A 217 -16.37 17.22 -16.34
N GLY A 218 -17.59 16.84 -15.95
CA GLY A 218 -18.81 17.18 -16.70
C GLY A 218 -19.04 18.68 -16.79
N LEU A 219 -18.94 19.41 -15.68
CA LEU A 219 -19.09 20.87 -15.64
C LEU A 219 -18.04 21.58 -16.50
N LEU A 220 -16.78 21.13 -16.49
CA LEU A 220 -15.74 21.69 -17.35
C LEU A 220 -16.01 21.40 -18.82
N LEU A 221 -16.53 20.22 -19.18
CA LEU A 221 -16.80 19.86 -20.58
C LEU A 221 -18.04 20.59 -21.13
N PHE A 222 -19.19 20.46 -20.45
CA PHE A 222 -20.42 21.13 -20.87
C PHE A 222 -20.35 22.65 -20.68
N GLY A 223 -19.74 23.11 -19.58
CA GLY A 223 -19.57 24.53 -19.29
C GLY A 223 -18.69 25.22 -20.33
N ALA A 224 -17.58 24.59 -20.75
CA ALA A 224 -16.73 25.14 -21.80
C ALA A 224 -17.50 25.31 -23.12
N ILE A 225 -18.28 24.31 -23.53
CA ILE A 225 -19.09 24.37 -24.76
C ILE A 225 -20.11 25.51 -24.69
N LEU A 226 -20.85 25.63 -23.58
CA LEU A 226 -21.86 26.68 -23.41
C LEU A 226 -21.26 28.09 -23.42
N VAL A 227 -20.12 28.29 -22.75
CA VAL A 227 -19.43 29.58 -22.71
C VAL A 227 -18.87 29.94 -24.09
N LEU A 228 -18.23 28.99 -24.78
CA LEU A 228 -17.72 29.19 -26.13
C LEU A 228 -18.83 29.53 -27.12
N HIS A 229 -20.02 28.94 -26.98
CA HIS A 229 -21.17 29.24 -27.84
C HIS A 229 -21.71 30.67 -27.66
N LYS A 230 -21.59 31.25 -26.46
CA LYS A 230 -22.08 32.61 -26.17
C LYS A 230 -21.13 33.71 -26.63
N VAL A 231 -19.84 33.40 -26.78
CA VAL A 231 -18.81 34.36 -27.16
C VAL A 231 -18.72 34.48 -28.67
N LYS A 232 -18.81 35.70 -29.21
CA LYS A 232 -18.73 35.96 -30.66
C LYS A 232 -17.36 36.40 -31.15
N ALA A 233 -16.45 36.77 -30.24
CA ALA A 233 -15.13 37.28 -30.60
C ALA A 233 -14.10 36.14 -30.73
N ASP A 234 -13.51 35.99 -31.91
CA ASP A 234 -12.64 34.85 -32.25
C ASP A 234 -11.35 34.80 -31.42
N GLY A 235 -10.75 35.96 -31.14
CA GLY A 235 -9.59 36.05 -30.24
C GLY A 235 -9.91 35.64 -28.81
N LEU A 236 -11.13 35.92 -28.34
CA LEU A 236 -11.58 35.53 -27.00
C LEU A 236 -11.89 34.02 -26.93
N LYS A 237 -12.44 33.43 -28.00
CA LYS A 237 -12.65 31.98 -28.12
C LYS A 237 -11.35 31.21 -27.97
N LEU A 238 -10.29 31.64 -28.67
CA LEU A 238 -8.99 30.98 -28.61
C LEU A 238 -8.38 30.99 -27.19
N GLY A 239 -8.47 32.13 -26.51
CA GLY A 239 -8.04 32.27 -25.11
C GLY A 239 -8.84 31.39 -24.15
N LEU A 240 -10.16 31.30 -24.35
CA LEU A 240 -11.05 30.45 -23.54
C LEU A 240 -10.76 28.95 -23.73
N ILE A 241 -10.44 28.49 -24.95
CA ILE A 241 -10.00 27.10 -25.17
C ILE A 241 -8.76 26.78 -24.32
N GLY A 242 -7.75 27.67 -24.37
CA GLY A 242 -6.54 27.52 -23.57
C GLY A 242 -6.84 27.48 -22.07
N LEU A 243 -7.71 28.37 -21.60
CA LEU A 243 -8.12 28.44 -20.19
C LEU A 243 -8.83 27.15 -19.74
N PHE A 244 -9.84 26.68 -20.48
CA PHE A 244 -10.57 25.47 -20.12
C PHE A 244 -9.70 24.22 -20.21
N THR A 245 -8.80 24.15 -21.18
CA THR A 245 -7.83 23.05 -21.31
C THR A 245 -6.89 23.03 -20.10
N PHE A 246 -6.40 24.20 -19.67
CA PHE A 246 -5.58 24.32 -18.47
C PHE A 246 -6.35 23.93 -17.21
N LEU A 247 -7.59 24.41 -17.04
CA LEU A 247 -8.43 24.06 -15.89
C LEU A 247 -8.73 22.56 -15.84
N PHE A 248 -8.97 21.91 -16.99
CA PHE A 248 -9.16 20.46 -17.08
C PHE A 248 -7.89 19.68 -16.73
N ALA A 249 -6.73 20.11 -17.23
CA ALA A 249 -5.45 19.49 -16.91
C ALA A 249 -5.11 19.65 -15.41
N ALA A 250 -5.34 20.84 -14.86
CA ALA A 250 -5.16 21.13 -13.44
C ALA A 250 -6.13 20.30 -12.58
N SER A 251 -7.40 20.24 -12.95
CA SER A 251 -8.40 19.39 -12.30
C SER A 251 -7.96 17.93 -12.30
N THR A 252 -7.61 17.37 -13.46
CA THR A 252 -7.22 15.95 -13.55
C THR A 252 -5.94 15.69 -12.75
N GLY A 253 -4.91 16.53 -12.88
CA GLY A 253 -3.64 16.33 -12.17
C GLY A 253 -3.67 16.60 -10.66
N LEU A 254 -4.62 17.42 -10.18
CA LEU A 254 -4.79 17.69 -8.75
C LEU A 254 -5.81 16.75 -8.10
N MET A 255 -6.83 16.31 -8.84
CA MET A 255 -7.93 15.53 -8.29
C MET A 255 -7.73 14.01 -8.37
N THR A 256 -6.94 13.51 -9.34
CA THR A 256 -6.79 12.06 -9.56
C THR A 256 -5.32 11.61 -9.50
N ASN A 257 -5.10 10.31 -9.28
CA ASN A 257 -3.78 9.66 -9.42
C ASN A 257 -3.37 9.36 -10.86
N ALA A 258 -3.91 10.10 -11.84
CA ALA A 258 -3.62 9.85 -13.25
C ALA A 258 -2.11 9.95 -13.51
N LYS A 259 -1.56 8.94 -14.20
CA LYS A 259 -0.15 8.97 -14.61
C LYS A 259 0.08 10.18 -15.51
N ARG A 260 1.31 10.70 -15.54
CA ARG A 260 1.66 11.85 -16.40
C ARG A 260 1.20 11.63 -17.85
N SER A 261 1.39 10.42 -18.39
CA SER A 261 0.93 10.03 -19.73
C SER A 261 -0.58 10.11 -19.91
N GLU A 262 -1.35 9.72 -18.89
CA GLU A 262 -2.82 9.76 -18.91
C GLU A 262 -3.33 11.20 -18.88
N VAL A 263 -2.72 12.05 -18.03
CA VAL A 263 -3.04 13.48 -17.99
C VAL A 263 -2.80 14.15 -19.34
N PHE A 264 -1.67 13.86 -20.00
CA PHE A 264 -1.38 14.40 -21.34
C PHE A 264 -2.39 13.91 -22.37
N ALA A 265 -2.71 12.62 -22.39
CA ALA A 265 -3.67 12.04 -23.32
C ALA A 265 -5.08 12.63 -23.15
N SER A 266 -5.59 12.67 -21.91
CA SER A 266 -6.90 13.25 -21.59
C SER A 266 -6.97 14.73 -21.93
N THR A 267 -5.90 15.50 -21.66
CA THR A 267 -5.84 16.93 -21.99
C THR A 267 -5.83 17.17 -23.50
N ALA A 268 -5.08 16.36 -24.26
CA ALA A 268 -5.06 16.45 -25.72
C ALA A 268 -6.43 16.11 -26.33
N ALA A 269 -7.10 15.07 -25.83
CA ALA A 269 -8.44 14.70 -26.26
C ALA A 269 -9.45 15.82 -25.97
N TYR A 270 -9.41 16.39 -24.77
CA TYR A 270 -10.28 17.51 -24.38
C TYR A 270 -10.05 18.75 -25.25
N ALA A 271 -8.79 19.12 -25.49
CA ALA A 271 -8.43 20.23 -26.36
C ALA A 271 -8.93 20.02 -27.80
N ALA A 272 -8.79 18.80 -28.34
CA ALA A 272 -9.28 18.46 -29.67
C ALA A 272 -10.80 18.66 -29.78
N VAL A 273 -11.57 18.22 -28.79
CA VAL A 273 -13.04 18.41 -28.77
C VAL A 273 -13.41 19.91 -28.81
N LEU A 274 -12.76 20.73 -27.99
CA LEU A 274 -13.01 22.18 -27.99
C LEU A 274 -12.62 22.85 -29.31
N VAL A 275 -11.47 22.47 -29.89
CA VAL A 275 -10.99 23.02 -31.18
C VAL A 275 -11.92 22.63 -32.32
N VAL A 276 -12.42 21.40 -32.37
CA VAL A 276 -13.38 20.94 -33.38
C VAL A 276 -14.70 21.71 -33.26
N PHE A 277 -15.20 21.90 -32.03
CA PHE A 277 -16.42 22.68 -31.79
C PHE A 277 -16.29 24.13 -32.29
N VAL A 278 -15.16 24.79 -31.99
CA VAL A 278 -14.93 26.18 -32.42
C VAL A 278 -14.67 26.29 -33.92
N SER A 279 -13.95 25.33 -34.51
CA SER A 279 -13.68 25.32 -35.96
C SER A 279 -14.96 25.27 -36.79
N GLY A 280 -15.98 24.52 -36.33
CA GLY A 280 -17.30 24.49 -36.98
C GLY A 280 -18.02 25.85 -36.98
N ASP A 281 -17.95 26.56 -35.86
CA ASP A 281 -18.61 27.86 -35.66
C ASP A 281 -17.89 29.02 -36.39
N LEU A 282 -16.55 28.98 -36.40
CA LEU A 282 -15.71 29.92 -37.18
C LEU A 282 -15.89 29.74 -38.68
N GLY A 283 -15.97 28.50 -39.17
CA GLY A 283 -16.17 28.19 -40.58
C GLY A 283 -17.50 28.73 -41.12
N ALA A 284 -18.57 28.62 -40.33
CA ALA A 284 -19.88 29.19 -40.67
C ALA A 284 -19.86 30.73 -40.72
N SER A 285 -19.18 31.38 -39.77
CA SER A 285 -19.08 32.84 -39.70
C SER A 285 -18.27 33.43 -40.88
N GLY A 286 -17.19 32.74 -41.28
CA GLY A 286 -16.37 33.14 -42.43
C GLY A 286 -17.07 32.99 -43.78
N GLN A 287 -17.93 31.98 -43.94
CA GLN A 287 -18.74 31.80 -45.16
C GLN A 287 -19.78 32.92 -45.32
N VAL A 288 -20.48 33.30 -44.25
CA VAL A 288 -21.45 34.42 -44.27
C VAL A 288 -20.77 35.75 -44.58
N ALA A 289 -19.57 35.98 -44.04
CA ALA A 289 -18.80 37.18 -44.32
C ALA A 289 -18.29 37.23 -45.78
N HIS A 290 -17.91 36.09 -46.35
CA HIS A 290 -17.50 35.99 -47.75
C HIS A 290 -18.68 36.16 -48.71
N GLU A 291 -19.85 35.60 -48.40
CA GLU A 291 -21.07 35.72 -49.21
C GLU A 291 -21.63 37.17 -49.21
N LEU A 292 -21.44 37.92 -48.13
CA LEU A 292 -21.75 39.36 -48.05
C LEU A 292 -20.68 40.26 -48.71
N ALA A 293 -19.48 39.74 -48.96
CA ALA A 293 -18.37 40.49 -49.55
C ALA A 293 -18.18 40.24 -51.07
N THR A 294 -18.89 39.25 -51.64
CA THR A 294 -18.99 39.04 -53.09
C THR A 294 -20.22 39.76 -53.64
N PRO A 295 -20.07 40.72 -54.59
CA PRO A 295 -21.18 41.46 -55.20
C PRO A 295 -22.04 40.60 -56.13
#